data_AF-A0A929P219-F1
#
_entry.id   AF-A0A929P219-F1
#
_cell.length_a   1.000
_cell.length_b   1.000
_cell.length_c   1.000
_cell.angle_alpha   90.00
_cell.angle_beta   90.00
_cell.angle_gamma   90.00
#
_symmetry.space_group_name_H-M   'P 1'
#
loop_
_entity.id
_entity.type
_entity.pdbx_description
1 polymer ?
#
loop_
_entity_poly.entity_id
_entity_poly.type
_entity_poly.pdbx_seq_one_letter_code
_entity_poly.pdbx_strand_id
1 'polypeptide(L)'
;MSQHILFFVHGMGEHDETWHEKGLGVFKSAFNDFELTRDIDFDSAFHVVPIVYNDIFKETRERANADFAAFKMAVLGSIDASDAASQQAVSGELDKYADLIGAGGDNFIWTHILDVILYRFSNTIRMGVDVSVAEQVLASISNHQHRTWSVVAHSLGTSVAHNTLNSLYNTGFPDAPNGPIGKLDPLESRCNTLAMIANVSRVLQRSDAKVYESRVKPGSASAGRLCSYYLNARHKLDPFTIPKAFDPDIWPDSATFSTERYQHLRPSHISFEFDDLSRIHDLDHYMENPRVHVPLIRSILGRRIIGAEEYRLAKARFDSELRSDSVERARSLLESKLPSPSGNWRNLLASIKRLL
;
A
#
# COMPACT_ATOMS: atom_id res chain seq x y z
N MET A 1 -17.04 -19.22 -14.68
CA MET A 1 -16.81 -17.75 -14.70
C MET A 1 -15.31 -17.53 -14.88
N SER A 2 -14.87 -16.47 -15.56
CA SER A 2 -13.43 -16.15 -15.55
C SER A 2 -13.04 -15.65 -14.15
N GLN A 3 -11.90 -16.12 -13.63
CA GLN A 3 -11.36 -15.66 -12.35
C GLN A 3 -11.08 -14.15 -12.41
N HIS A 4 -11.27 -13.48 -11.28
CA HIS A 4 -10.81 -12.11 -11.07
C HIS A 4 -9.33 -12.11 -10.65
N ILE A 5 -8.46 -11.35 -11.31
CA ILE A 5 -7.06 -11.25 -10.89
C ILE A 5 -6.95 -10.29 -9.70
N LEU A 6 -6.34 -10.73 -8.60
CA LEU A 6 -6.13 -9.91 -7.42
C LEU A 6 -4.63 -9.74 -7.17
N PHE A 7 -4.10 -8.57 -7.53
CA PHE A 7 -2.71 -8.23 -7.28
C PHE A 7 -2.54 -7.77 -5.85
N PHE A 8 -1.57 -8.34 -5.14
CA PHE A 8 -1.14 -7.83 -3.84
C PHE A 8 0.19 -7.10 -4.02
N VAL A 9 0.32 -5.88 -3.50
CA VAL A 9 1.55 -5.07 -3.56
C VAL A 9 2.03 -4.77 -2.13
N HIS A 10 3.21 -5.28 -1.76
CA HIS A 10 3.69 -5.25 -0.38
C HIS A 10 4.19 -3.87 0.08
N GLY A 11 4.41 -3.74 1.39
CA GLY A 11 5.02 -2.57 2.01
C GLY A 11 6.54 -2.51 1.86
N MET A 12 7.18 -1.79 2.80
CA MET A 12 8.63 -1.81 2.99
C MET A 12 9.07 -3.11 3.70
N GLY A 13 10.35 -3.45 3.65
CA GLY A 13 10.90 -4.60 4.36
C GLY A 13 11.26 -5.78 3.46
N GLU A 14 11.48 -6.95 4.05
CA GLU A 14 11.86 -8.18 3.34
C GLU A 14 10.65 -9.08 3.05
N HIS A 15 10.29 -9.19 1.78
CA HIS A 15 9.13 -9.92 1.27
C HIS A 15 9.57 -10.86 0.16
N ASP A 16 9.10 -12.10 0.22
CA ASP A 16 9.16 -13.11 -0.84
C ASP A 16 7.76 -13.36 -1.42
N GLU A 17 7.57 -14.35 -2.29
CA GLU A 17 6.28 -14.65 -2.91
C GLU A 17 5.16 -14.98 -1.90
N THR A 18 5.49 -15.33 -0.66
CA THR A 18 4.54 -15.74 0.39
C THR A 18 4.09 -14.58 1.30
N TRP A 19 4.63 -13.37 1.12
CA TRP A 19 4.38 -12.23 2.02
C TRP A 19 2.88 -11.94 2.25
N HIS A 20 2.07 -12.18 1.22
CA HIS A 20 0.64 -11.88 1.19
C HIS A 20 -0.22 -12.93 1.90
N GLU A 21 0.32 -14.11 2.21
CA GLU A 21 -0.46 -15.29 2.64
C GLU A 21 -1.26 -15.05 3.92
N LYS A 22 -0.69 -14.35 4.92
CA LYS A 22 -1.42 -14.04 6.17
C LYS A 22 -2.64 -13.16 5.90
N GLY A 23 -2.45 -12.06 5.17
CA GLY A 23 -3.52 -11.14 4.80
C GLY A 23 -4.56 -11.80 3.89
N LEU A 24 -4.11 -12.63 2.94
CA LEU A 24 -4.98 -13.42 2.07
C LEU A 24 -5.77 -14.45 2.86
N GLY A 25 -5.16 -15.12 3.83
CA GLY A 25 -5.82 -16.11 4.69
C GLY A 25 -6.97 -15.51 5.47
N VAL A 26 -6.76 -14.34 6.09
CA VAL A 26 -7.83 -13.57 6.75
C VAL A 26 -8.92 -13.18 5.75
N PHE A 27 -8.53 -12.67 4.58
CA PHE A 27 -9.49 -12.27 3.55
C PHE A 27 -10.32 -13.45 3.02
N LYS A 28 -9.70 -14.62 2.79
CA LYS A 28 -10.35 -15.86 2.36
C LYS A 28 -11.28 -16.42 3.44
N SER A 29 -10.87 -16.37 4.71
CA SER A 29 -11.73 -16.74 5.83
C SER A 29 -12.97 -15.83 5.89
N ALA A 30 -12.76 -14.50 5.86
CA ALA A 30 -13.85 -13.53 5.87
C ALA A 30 -14.76 -13.68 4.64
N PHE A 31 -14.21 -14.00 3.48
CA PHE A 31 -15.00 -14.30 2.27
C PHE A 31 -15.96 -15.45 2.51
N ASN A 32 -15.56 -16.51 3.21
CA ASN A 32 -16.41 -17.68 3.45
C ASN A 32 -17.46 -17.48 4.57
N ASP A 33 -17.40 -16.38 5.32
CA ASP A 33 -18.34 -16.12 6.42
C ASP A 33 -19.74 -15.70 5.94
N PHE A 34 -19.84 -15.15 4.73
CA PHE A 34 -21.08 -14.56 4.20
C PHE A 34 -21.92 -15.54 3.38
N GLU A 35 -23.24 -15.38 3.44
CA GLU A 35 -24.23 -16.33 2.90
C GLU A 35 -24.01 -16.66 1.42
N LEU A 36 -23.78 -15.65 0.57
CA LEU A 36 -23.66 -15.84 -0.88
C LEU A 36 -22.25 -16.23 -1.35
N THR A 37 -21.26 -16.24 -0.45
CA THR A 37 -19.86 -16.53 -0.77
C THR A 37 -19.34 -17.77 -0.06
N ARG A 38 -20.01 -18.25 0.99
CA ARG A 38 -19.63 -19.46 1.76
C ARG A 38 -19.45 -20.70 0.89
N ASP A 39 -20.30 -20.87 -0.12
CA ASP A 39 -20.28 -22.03 -1.02
C ASP A 39 -19.47 -21.77 -2.31
N ILE A 40 -18.86 -20.60 -2.44
CA ILE A 40 -17.98 -20.26 -3.56
C ILE A 40 -16.55 -20.59 -3.14
N ASP A 41 -15.90 -21.52 -3.83
CA ASP A 41 -14.46 -21.71 -3.65
C ASP A 41 -13.71 -20.43 -4.04
N PHE A 42 -13.02 -19.83 -3.08
CA PHE A 42 -12.26 -18.59 -3.28
C PHE A 42 -11.27 -18.73 -4.43
N ASP A 43 -10.57 -19.85 -4.53
CA ASP A 43 -9.54 -20.05 -5.54
C ASP A 43 -10.16 -20.25 -6.94
N SER A 44 -11.42 -20.68 -7.01
CA SER A 44 -12.20 -20.69 -8.26
C SER A 44 -12.66 -19.28 -8.70
N ALA A 45 -12.81 -18.35 -7.75
CA ALA A 45 -13.27 -16.98 -8.00
C ALA A 45 -12.11 -16.01 -8.28
N PHE A 46 -10.96 -16.22 -7.63
CA PHE A 46 -9.82 -15.31 -7.67
C PHE A 46 -8.55 -15.99 -8.15
N HIS A 47 -7.78 -15.30 -8.98
CA HIS A 47 -6.39 -15.60 -9.26
C HIS A 47 -5.53 -14.58 -8.54
N VAL A 48 -4.91 -14.99 -7.42
CA VAL A 48 -4.09 -14.11 -6.61
C VAL A 48 -2.68 -14.05 -7.19
N VAL A 49 -2.14 -12.84 -7.32
CA VAL A 49 -0.79 -12.60 -7.82
C VAL A 49 -0.05 -11.72 -6.80
N PRO A 50 0.91 -12.27 -6.04
CA PRO A 50 1.83 -11.45 -5.26
C PRO A 50 2.76 -10.69 -6.18
N ILE A 51 2.85 -9.38 -5.98
CA ILE A 51 3.87 -8.55 -6.61
C ILE A 51 5.06 -8.46 -5.65
N VAL A 52 6.27 -8.73 -6.17
CA VAL A 52 7.52 -8.69 -5.42
C VAL A 52 8.52 -7.81 -6.16
N TYR A 53 9.13 -6.83 -5.49
CA TYR A 53 10.14 -5.93 -6.08
C TYR A 53 11.36 -5.72 -5.17
N ASN A 54 11.56 -6.67 -4.27
CA ASN A 54 12.48 -6.58 -3.15
C ASN A 54 13.95 -6.72 -3.50
N ASP A 55 14.24 -7.41 -4.59
CA ASP A 55 15.54 -7.57 -5.21
C ASP A 55 16.20 -6.21 -5.50
N ILE A 56 15.42 -5.24 -5.97
CA ILE A 56 15.89 -3.88 -6.30
C ILE A 56 16.40 -3.15 -5.04
N PHE A 57 15.71 -3.33 -3.92
CA PHE A 57 16.15 -2.79 -2.63
C PHE A 57 17.31 -3.57 -2.04
N LYS A 58 17.32 -4.91 -2.19
CA LYS A 58 18.33 -5.80 -1.63
C LYS A 58 19.73 -5.46 -2.14
N GLU A 59 19.92 -5.32 -3.45
CA GLU A 59 21.22 -4.97 -4.03
C GLU A 59 21.75 -3.63 -3.48
N THR A 60 20.84 -2.69 -3.23
CA THR A 60 21.20 -1.37 -2.70
C THR A 60 21.54 -1.42 -1.20
N ARG A 61 20.83 -2.26 -0.43
CA ARG A 61 21.14 -2.53 0.98
C ARG A 61 22.47 -3.24 1.15
N GLU A 62 22.78 -4.21 0.30
CA GLU A 62 24.08 -4.90 0.31
C GLU A 62 25.23 -3.94 0.06
N ARG A 63 25.07 -2.99 -0.89
CA ARG A 63 26.03 -1.89 -1.10
C ARG A 63 26.16 -0.98 0.12
N ALA A 64 25.05 -0.63 0.77
CA ALA A 64 25.07 0.16 1.99
C ALA A 64 25.84 -0.51 3.13
N ASN A 65 25.69 -1.83 3.27
CA ASN A 65 26.40 -2.62 4.27
C ASN A 65 27.90 -2.76 3.95
N ALA A 66 28.26 -2.85 2.67
CA ALA A 66 29.65 -3.01 2.24
C ALA A 66 30.45 -1.69 2.35
N ASP A 67 29.86 -0.57 1.91
CA ASP A 67 30.47 0.75 1.96
C ASP A 67 29.40 1.83 2.11
N PHE A 68 29.08 2.16 3.35
CA PHE A 68 28.05 3.15 3.66
C PHE A 68 28.40 4.54 3.13
N ALA A 69 29.68 4.91 3.09
CA ALA A 69 30.10 6.23 2.61
C ALA A 69 29.87 6.36 1.11
N ALA A 70 30.28 5.36 0.33
CA ALA A 70 30.01 5.31 -1.10
C ALA A 70 28.50 5.24 -1.40
N PHE A 71 27.77 4.42 -0.64
CA PHE A 71 26.32 4.34 -0.72
C PHE A 71 25.63 5.69 -0.48
N LYS A 72 25.99 6.38 0.62
CA LYS A 72 25.44 7.69 0.96
C LYS A 72 25.69 8.69 -0.18
N MET A 73 26.90 8.72 -0.73
CA MET A 73 27.23 9.57 -1.87
C MET A 73 26.37 9.26 -3.10
N ALA A 74 26.13 7.98 -3.39
CA ALA A 74 25.27 7.56 -4.50
C ALA A 74 23.81 7.97 -4.30
N VAL A 75 23.25 7.81 -3.10
CA VAL A 75 21.88 8.25 -2.78
C VAL A 75 21.76 9.77 -2.92
N LEU A 76 22.69 10.53 -2.34
CA LEU A 76 22.66 11.99 -2.45
C LEU A 76 22.82 12.48 -3.89
N GLY A 77 23.64 11.79 -4.70
CA GLY A 77 23.78 12.07 -6.13
C GLY A 77 22.53 11.75 -6.96
N SER A 78 21.61 10.93 -6.45
CA SER A 78 20.34 10.61 -7.11
C SER A 78 19.22 11.64 -6.86
N ILE A 79 19.44 12.56 -5.92
CA ILE A 79 18.56 13.67 -5.62
C ILE A 79 18.91 14.84 -6.56
N ASP A 80 17.89 15.53 -7.06
CA ASP A 80 18.08 16.74 -7.88
C ASP A 80 19.06 17.71 -7.20
N ALA A 81 20.14 18.06 -7.92
CA ALA A 81 21.19 18.95 -7.41
C ALA A 81 20.67 20.35 -7.06
N SER A 82 19.53 20.76 -7.60
CA SER A 82 18.86 22.02 -7.25
C SER A 82 18.07 21.94 -5.93
N ASP A 83 17.80 20.73 -5.40
CA ASP A 83 17.11 20.51 -4.14
C ASP A 83 18.09 20.25 -2.98
N ALA A 84 18.92 21.28 -2.69
CA ALA A 84 19.90 21.24 -1.61
C ALA A 84 19.27 20.95 -0.23
N ALA A 85 18.03 21.39 -0.02
CA ALA A 85 17.30 21.14 1.22
C ALA A 85 16.99 19.65 1.40
N SER A 86 16.53 18.96 0.35
CA SER A 86 16.33 17.51 0.40
C SER A 86 17.64 16.76 0.53
N GLN A 87 18.71 17.18 -0.15
CA GLN A 87 20.03 16.55 0.02
C GLN A 87 20.53 16.64 1.46
N GLN A 88 20.49 17.83 2.07
CA GLN A 88 20.88 18.01 3.47
C GLN A 88 19.99 17.19 4.41
N ALA A 89 18.68 17.15 4.12
CA ALA A 89 17.72 16.40 4.89
C ALA A 89 17.99 14.89 4.86
N VAL A 90 18.21 14.33 3.67
CA VAL A 90 18.49 12.90 3.49
C VAL A 90 19.85 12.55 4.08
N SER A 91 20.87 13.38 3.85
CA SER A 91 22.20 13.20 4.42
C SER A 91 22.15 13.09 5.94
N GLY A 92 21.45 14.03 6.60
CA GLY A 92 21.31 14.04 8.05
C GLY A 92 20.45 12.90 8.61
N GLU A 93 19.49 12.34 7.85
CA GLU A 93 18.81 11.12 8.27
C GLU A 93 19.74 9.91 8.11
N LEU A 94 20.39 9.73 6.96
CA LEU A 94 21.35 8.65 6.73
C LEU A 94 22.44 8.60 7.80
N ASP A 95 22.98 9.76 8.22
CA ASP A 95 23.97 9.83 9.30
C ASP A 95 23.48 9.27 10.64
N LYS A 96 22.20 9.40 10.97
CA LYS A 96 21.63 8.83 12.21
C LYS A 96 21.58 7.31 12.20
N TYR A 97 21.64 6.71 11.02
CA TYR A 97 21.56 5.27 10.84
C TYR A 97 22.91 4.65 10.44
N ALA A 98 23.94 5.46 10.18
CA ALA A 98 25.29 5.01 9.85
C ALA A 98 25.80 3.97 10.85
N ASP A 99 25.58 4.21 12.14
CA ASP A 99 26.03 3.33 13.23
C ASP A 99 25.26 2.00 13.30
N LEU A 100 24.02 1.95 12.78
CA LEU A 100 23.20 0.73 12.74
C LEU A 100 23.62 -0.21 11.60
N ILE A 101 24.27 0.32 10.56
CA ILE A 101 24.59 -0.38 9.31
C ILE A 101 25.90 -1.19 9.40
N GLY A 102 26.78 -0.83 10.34
CA GLY A 102 28.07 -1.50 10.55
C GLY A 102 28.17 -2.35 11.83
N ALA A 103 27.22 -2.24 12.76
CA ALA A 103 27.32 -2.85 14.08
C ALA A 103 26.65 -4.23 14.21
N GLY A 104 26.04 -4.76 13.14
CA GLY A 104 25.20 -5.97 13.23
C GLY A 104 23.95 -5.78 14.11
N GLY A 105 23.53 -4.52 14.32
CA GLY A 105 22.29 -4.18 15.02
C GLY A 105 21.05 -4.55 14.20
N ASP A 106 19.85 -4.34 14.77
CA ASP A 106 18.56 -4.79 14.21
C ASP A 106 18.38 -4.44 12.72
N ASN A 107 18.82 -5.38 11.86
CA ASN A 107 18.75 -5.32 10.40
C ASN A 107 17.32 -4.96 9.93
N PHE A 108 16.33 -5.37 10.72
CA PHE A 108 14.92 -5.14 10.43
C PHE A 108 14.56 -3.66 10.37
N ILE A 109 14.84 -2.84 11.39
CA ILE A 109 14.40 -1.43 11.42
C ILE A 109 15.07 -0.61 10.32
N TRP A 110 16.38 -0.83 10.12
CA TRP A 110 17.14 -0.10 9.11
C TRP A 110 16.66 -0.42 7.70
N THR A 111 16.42 -1.70 7.36
CA THR A 111 15.96 -2.10 6.02
C THR A 111 14.65 -1.41 5.64
N HIS A 112 13.70 -1.32 6.57
CA HIS A 112 12.39 -0.68 6.36
C HIS A 112 12.53 0.84 6.13
N ILE A 113 13.36 1.50 6.93
CA ILE A 113 13.64 2.93 6.78
C ILE A 113 14.35 3.22 5.46
N LEU A 114 15.31 2.38 5.09
CA LEU A 114 16.08 2.58 3.87
C LEU A 114 15.21 2.43 2.63
N ASP A 115 14.31 1.45 2.58
CA ASP A 115 13.38 1.28 1.45
C ASP A 115 12.55 2.56 1.22
N VAL A 116 12.06 3.18 2.30
CA VAL A 116 11.28 4.43 2.23
C VAL A 116 12.14 5.59 1.69
N ILE A 117 13.38 5.72 2.17
CA ILE A 117 14.31 6.77 1.69
C ILE A 117 14.63 6.54 0.22
N LEU A 118 15.03 5.33 -0.15
CA LEU A 118 15.42 4.97 -1.51
C LEU A 118 14.25 5.18 -2.48
N TYR A 119 13.06 4.69 -2.16
CA TYR A 119 11.91 4.86 -3.02
C TYR A 119 11.50 6.33 -3.18
N ARG A 120 11.63 7.13 -2.11
CA ARG A 120 11.25 8.54 -2.15
C ARG A 120 12.24 9.39 -2.97
N PHE A 121 13.53 9.18 -2.75
CA PHE A 121 14.58 10.11 -3.20
C PHE A 121 15.42 9.61 -4.37
N SER A 122 15.53 8.29 -4.57
CA SER A 122 16.24 7.74 -5.71
C SER A 122 15.29 7.51 -6.88
N ASN A 123 15.40 8.36 -7.90
CA ASN A 123 14.64 8.19 -9.15
C ASN A 123 14.93 6.83 -9.80
N THR A 124 16.17 6.34 -9.73
CA THR A 124 16.59 5.06 -10.30
C THR A 124 15.90 3.89 -9.61
N ILE A 125 15.99 3.81 -8.27
CA ILE A 125 15.34 2.73 -7.51
C ILE A 125 13.84 2.76 -7.72
N ARG A 126 13.24 3.93 -7.62
CA ARG A 126 11.79 4.08 -7.84
C ARG A 126 11.38 3.65 -9.25
N MET A 127 12.11 4.06 -10.28
CA MET A 127 11.79 3.67 -11.66
C MET A 127 11.93 2.16 -11.85
N GLY A 128 12.99 1.55 -11.31
CA GLY A 128 13.15 0.10 -11.32
C GLY A 128 11.97 -0.61 -10.66
N VAL A 129 11.54 -0.15 -9.49
CA VAL A 129 10.37 -0.69 -8.78
C VAL A 129 9.10 -0.51 -9.61
N ASP A 130 8.84 0.72 -10.09
CA ASP A 130 7.62 1.03 -10.85
C ASP A 130 7.53 0.17 -12.13
N VAL A 131 8.67 -0.06 -12.82
CA VAL A 131 8.78 -0.91 -14.01
C VAL A 131 8.61 -2.39 -13.68
N SER A 132 9.30 -2.91 -12.66
CA SER A 132 9.16 -4.32 -12.23
C SER A 132 7.71 -4.66 -11.89
N VAL A 133 7.01 -3.77 -11.17
CA VAL A 133 5.58 -3.94 -10.88
C VAL A 133 4.74 -3.88 -12.15
N ALA A 134 5.06 -2.97 -13.08
CA ALA A 134 4.34 -2.87 -14.36
C ALA A 134 4.45 -4.16 -15.18
N GLU A 135 5.66 -4.74 -15.28
CA GLU A 135 5.91 -5.98 -16.01
C GLU A 135 5.12 -7.16 -15.42
N GLN A 136 5.14 -7.32 -14.09
CA GLN A 136 4.40 -8.38 -13.40
C GLN A 136 2.88 -8.27 -13.60
N VAL A 137 2.34 -7.04 -13.52
CA VAL A 137 0.93 -6.76 -13.76
C VAL A 137 0.55 -7.05 -15.22
N LEU A 138 1.34 -6.56 -16.18
CA LEU A 138 1.05 -6.73 -17.60
C LEU A 138 1.15 -8.18 -18.04
N ALA A 139 2.17 -8.91 -17.60
CA ALA A 139 2.32 -10.34 -17.88
C ALA A 139 1.10 -11.13 -17.36
N SER A 140 0.62 -10.78 -16.17
CA SER A 140 -0.56 -11.43 -15.58
C SER A 140 -1.85 -11.10 -16.32
N ILE A 141 -2.02 -9.86 -16.80
CA ILE A 141 -3.22 -9.48 -17.57
C ILE A 141 -3.18 -10.10 -18.99
N SER A 142 -2.03 -10.07 -19.67
CA SER A 142 -1.90 -10.58 -21.05
C SER A 142 -2.10 -12.09 -21.14
N ASN A 143 -1.65 -12.84 -20.15
CA ASN A 143 -1.82 -14.29 -20.08
C ASN A 143 -3.28 -14.72 -19.88
N HIS A 144 -4.17 -13.77 -19.59
CA HIS A 144 -5.54 -14.05 -19.16
C HIS A 144 -6.56 -13.15 -19.88
N GLN A 145 -6.66 -13.33 -21.20
CA GLN A 145 -7.32 -12.44 -22.19
C GLN A 145 -8.72 -11.89 -21.87
N HIS A 146 -9.43 -12.29 -20.81
CA HIS A 146 -10.74 -11.76 -20.42
C HIS A 146 -10.97 -11.70 -18.90
N ARG A 147 -9.95 -11.31 -18.11
CA ARG A 147 -10.09 -11.17 -16.65
C ARG A 147 -10.20 -9.71 -16.23
N THR A 148 -11.17 -9.44 -15.37
CA THR A 148 -11.17 -8.21 -14.57
C THR A 148 -10.08 -8.34 -13.50
N TRP A 149 -9.47 -7.22 -13.12
CA TRP A 149 -8.37 -7.24 -12.17
C TRP A 149 -8.47 -6.10 -11.16
N SER A 150 -7.94 -6.33 -9.96
CA SER A 150 -7.90 -5.37 -8.86
C SER A 150 -6.54 -5.40 -8.17
N VAL A 151 -6.24 -4.33 -7.43
CA VAL A 151 -5.00 -4.18 -6.67
C VAL A 151 -5.34 -3.98 -5.20
N VAL A 152 -4.68 -4.75 -4.33
CA VAL A 152 -4.62 -4.56 -2.88
C VAL A 152 -3.20 -4.17 -2.54
N ALA A 153 -2.98 -2.88 -2.32
CA ALA A 153 -1.69 -2.32 -2.00
C ALA A 153 -1.62 -2.00 -0.50
N HIS A 154 -0.47 -2.28 0.11
CA HIS A 154 -0.24 -2.10 1.54
C HIS A 154 0.96 -1.19 1.81
N SER A 155 0.84 -0.25 2.75
CA SER A 155 1.95 0.61 3.20
C SER A 155 2.71 1.25 2.03
N LEU A 156 4.04 1.13 1.94
CA LEU A 156 4.87 1.62 0.82
C LEU A 156 4.30 1.21 -0.55
N GLY A 157 3.76 0.00 -0.67
CA GLY A 157 3.11 -0.51 -1.87
C GLY A 157 1.95 0.35 -2.36
N THR A 158 1.31 1.14 -1.50
CA THR A 158 0.31 2.14 -1.92
C THR A 158 0.91 3.27 -2.75
N SER A 159 2.17 3.65 -2.48
CA SER A 159 2.89 4.63 -3.30
C SER A 159 3.33 4.01 -4.62
N VAL A 160 3.82 2.77 -4.56
CA VAL A 160 4.23 1.98 -5.74
C VAL A 160 3.05 1.79 -6.69
N ALA A 161 1.94 1.22 -6.20
CA ALA A 161 0.75 1.00 -7.00
C ALA A 161 0.22 2.30 -7.62
N HIS A 162 0.22 3.42 -6.86
CA HIS A 162 -0.18 4.71 -7.40
C HIS A 162 0.74 5.16 -8.55
N ASN A 163 2.05 5.14 -8.34
CA ASN A 163 3.01 5.63 -9.32
C ASN A 163 3.05 4.75 -10.56
N THR A 164 3.09 3.42 -10.39
CA THR A 164 3.04 2.46 -11.50
C THR A 164 1.78 2.64 -12.34
N LEU A 165 0.60 2.70 -11.72
CA LEU A 165 -0.64 2.94 -12.46
C LEU A 165 -0.64 4.33 -13.11
N ASN A 166 -0.18 5.37 -12.42
CA ASN A 166 -0.10 6.70 -13.03
C ASN A 166 0.78 6.70 -14.29
N SER A 167 1.94 6.04 -14.25
CA SER A 167 2.86 5.93 -15.38
C SER A 167 2.26 5.07 -16.50
N LEU A 168 1.76 3.87 -16.19
CA LEU A 168 1.16 2.93 -17.15
C LEU A 168 0.08 3.58 -18.02
N TYR A 169 -0.73 4.48 -17.48
CA TYR A 169 -1.83 5.10 -18.23
C TYR A 169 -1.52 6.50 -18.79
N ASN A 170 -0.40 7.12 -18.42
CA ASN A 170 -0.06 8.47 -18.88
C ASN A 170 1.16 8.51 -19.81
N THR A 171 2.24 7.82 -19.45
CA THR A 171 3.53 7.90 -20.14
C THR A 171 3.98 6.56 -20.69
N GLY A 172 3.58 5.45 -20.06
CA GLY A 172 4.25 4.16 -20.23
C GLY A 172 5.65 4.20 -19.60
N PHE A 173 6.48 3.23 -19.96
CA PHE A 173 7.89 3.17 -19.60
C PHE A 173 8.73 2.93 -20.86
N PRO A 174 9.07 4.00 -21.62
CA PRO A 174 9.79 3.86 -22.89
C PRO A 174 11.20 3.29 -22.71
N ASP A 175 11.83 3.54 -21.56
CA ASP A 175 13.21 3.14 -21.25
C ASP A 175 13.27 1.90 -20.33
N ALA A 176 12.21 1.08 -20.29
CA ALA A 176 12.22 -0.15 -19.50
C ALA A 176 13.29 -1.14 -20.01
N PRO A 177 13.96 -1.88 -19.10
CA PRO A 177 15.15 -2.68 -19.43
C PRO A 177 14.83 -3.84 -20.37
N ASN A 178 13.60 -4.38 -20.32
CA ASN A 178 13.13 -5.47 -21.17
C ASN A 178 12.40 -4.98 -22.44
N GLY A 179 12.58 -3.70 -22.79
CA GLY A 179 11.93 -3.04 -23.92
C GLY A 179 10.79 -2.10 -23.49
N PRO A 180 10.35 -1.19 -24.38
CA PRO A 180 9.39 -0.15 -24.04
C PRO A 180 8.04 -0.73 -23.63
N ILE A 181 7.55 -0.32 -22.46
CA ILE A 181 6.19 -0.61 -22.01
C ILE A 181 5.27 0.50 -22.51
N GLY A 182 4.37 0.13 -23.42
CA GLY A 182 3.33 1.02 -23.95
C GLY A 182 2.33 1.48 -22.88
N LYS A 183 1.54 2.50 -23.22
CA LYS A 183 0.46 2.97 -22.34
C LYS A 183 -0.71 1.99 -22.37
N LEU A 184 -1.37 1.82 -21.23
CA LEU A 184 -2.67 1.17 -21.16
C LEU A 184 -3.79 2.14 -21.55
N ASP A 185 -4.79 1.63 -22.28
CA ASP A 185 -6.05 2.33 -22.51
C ASP A 185 -7.06 2.00 -21.40
N PRO A 186 -7.54 2.98 -20.62
CA PRO A 186 -8.58 2.77 -19.61
C PRO A 186 -9.91 2.20 -20.14
N LEU A 187 -10.17 2.22 -21.44
CA LEU A 187 -11.33 1.59 -22.07
C LEU A 187 -11.11 0.10 -22.34
N GLU A 188 -9.86 -0.33 -22.56
CA GLU A 188 -9.52 -1.71 -22.88
C GLU A 188 -9.10 -2.51 -21.65
N SER A 189 -8.28 -1.92 -20.80
CA SER A 189 -7.80 -2.55 -19.56
C SER A 189 -7.84 -1.52 -18.45
N ARG A 190 -8.69 -1.76 -17.46
CA ARG A 190 -8.90 -0.85 -16.33
C ARG A 190 -8.90 -1.62 -15.03
N CYS A 191 -8.23 -1.06 -14.03
CA CYS A 191 -8.30 -1.58 -12.67
C CYS A 191 -9.76 -1.53 -12.17
N ASN A 192 -10.33 -2.64 -11.73
CA ASN A 192 -11.66 -2.62 -11.15
C ASN A 192 -11.64 -1.97 -9.77
N THR A 193 -10.96 -2.59 -8.80
CA THR A 193 -10.78 -2.03 -7.46
C THR A 193 -9.32 -1.71 -7.19
N LEU A 194 -9.05 -0.48 -6.74
CA LEU A 194 -7.78 -0.10 -6.13
C LEU A 194 -7.97 0.06 -4.62
N ALA A 195 -7.53 -0.91 -3.84
CA ALA A 195 -7.55 -0.88 -2.38
C ALA A 195 -6.19 -0.47 -1.83
N MET A 196 -6.16 0.64 -1.11
CA MET A 196 -4.97 1.28 -0.54
C MET A 196 -5.05 1.15 0.98
N ILE A 197 -4.42 0.11 1.51
CA ILE A 197 -4.42 -0.26 2.93
C ILE A 197 -3.16 0.31 3.57
N ALA A 198 -3.30 0.94 4.74
CA ALA A 198 -2.21 1.68 5.39
C ALA A 198 -1.57 2.72 4.44
N ASN A 199 -2.39 3.54 3.79
CA ASN A 199 -1.96 4.38 2.67
C ASN A 199 -0.98 5.50 3.05
N VAL A 200 0.25 5.41 2.53
CA VAL A 200 1.34 6.41 2.67
C VAL A 200 1.64 7.16 1.37
N SER A 201 0.84 6.98 0.33
CA SER A 201 1.05 7.61 -0.99
C SER A 201 1.19 9.14 -0.93
N ARG A 202 0.50 9.82 -0.01
CA ARG A 202 0.56 11.29 0.13
C ARG A 202 1.85 11.80 0.74
N VAL A 203 2.38 11.10 1.73
CA VAL A 203 3.67 11.46 2.34
C VAL A 203 4.83 11.13 1.41
N LEU A 204 4.70 10.09 0.59
CA LEU A 204 5.69 9.68 -0.40
C LEU A 204 5.43 10.21 -1.81
N GLN A 205 4.43 11.07 -2.01
CA GLN A 205 4.06 11.57 -3.35
C GLN A 205 5.18 12.33 -4.04
N ARG A 206 5.21 12.26 -5.37
CA ARG A 206 6.14 13.00 -6.21
C ARG A 206 5.56 14.35 -6.65
N SER A 207 6.41 15.22 -7.18
CA SER A 207 6.00 16.47 -7.81
C SER A 207 5.26 16.25 -9.14
N ASP A 208 5.64 15.22 -9.88
CA ASP A 208 5.09 14.83 -11.20
C ASP A 208 3.95 13.81 -11.12
N ALA A 209 3.80 13.11 -9.99
CA ALA A 209 2.70 12.19 -9.70
C ALA A 209 2.02 12.55 -8.37
N LYS A 210 1.40 13.72 -8.33
CA LYS A 210 0.68 14.17 -7.13
C LYS A 210 -0.63 13.42 -6.97
N VAL A 211 -0.79 12.78 -5.82
CA VAL A 211 -1.87 11.82 -5.56
C VAL A 211 -3.29 12.36 -5.80
N TYR A 212 -3.58 13.62 -5.45
CA TYR A 212 -4.92 14.19 -5.65
C TYR A 212 -5.13 14.82 -7.03
N GLU A 213 -4.05 15.10 -7.77
CA GLU A 213 -4.11 15.71 -9.10
C GLU A 213 -4.05 14.63 -10.20
N SER A 214 -3.60 13.42 -9.86
CA SER A 214 -3.45 12.33 -10.81
C SER A 214 -4.78 11.73 -11.28
N ARG A 215 -4.69 10.92 -12.34
CA ARG A 215 -5.82 10.17 -12.90
C ARG A 215 -6.14 8.89 -12.12
N VAL A 216 -5.27 8.49 -11.18
CA VAL A 216 -5.41 7.31 -10.32
C VAL A 216 -6.51 7.56 -9.28
N LYS A 217 -7.75 7.52 -9.75
CA LYS A 217 -8.96 7.78 -8.99
C LYS A 217 -10.17 7.09 -9.63
N PRO A 218 -11.24 6.86 -8.85
CA PRO A 218 -12.42 6.21 -9.39
C PRO A 218 -13.26 7.15 -10.26
N GLY A 219 -14.14 6.60 -11.09
CA GLY A 219 -15.11 7.38 -11.88
C GLY A 219 -15.45 6.78 -13.24
N SER A 220 -15.60 7.60 -14.30
CA SER A 220 -15.81 7.11 -15.67
C SER A 220 -14.49 6.90 -16.41
N ALA A 221 -14.35 5.77 -17.12
CA ALA A 221 -13.21 5.52 -18.00
C ALA A 221 -13.10 6.59 -19.10
N SER A 222 -14.23 7.06 -19.64
CA SER A 222 -14.26 8.13 -20.64
C SER A 222 -13.75 9.48 -20.12
N ALA A 223 -13.80 9.70 -18.80
CA ALA A 223 -13.18 10.86 -18.14
C ALA A 223 -11.72 10.58 -17.73
N GLY A 224 -11.13 9.51 -18.27
CA GLY A 224 -9.76 9.09 -18.02
C GLY A 224 -9.49 8.57 -16.60
N ARG A 225 -10.52 8.12 -15.87
CA ARG A 225 -10.40 7.61 -14.48
C ARG A 225 -9.90 6.17 -14.47
N LEU A 226 -8.84 5.90 -13.72
CA LEU A 226 -8.07 4.65 -13.87
C LEU A 226 -8.59 3.45 -13.07
N CYS A 227 -9.53 3.65 -12.14
CA CYS A 227 -10.20 2.53 -11.46
C CYS A 227 -11.71 2.67 -11.36
N SER A 228 -12.47 1.59 -11.23
CA SER A 228 -13.92 1.67 -11.00
C SER A 228 -14.25 2.02 -9.55
N TYR A 229 -13.50 1.43 -8.62
CA TYR A 229 -13.60 1.61 -7.18
C TYR A 229 -12.25 1.97 -6.57
N TYR A 230 -12.27 2.80 -5.53
CA TYR A 230 -11.10 3.15 -4.74
C TYR A 230 -11.43 3.04 -3.27
N LEU A 231 -10.73 2.16 -2.58
CA LEU A 231 -10.88 1.95 -1.14
C LEU A 231 -9.62 2.45 -0.47
N ASN A 232 -9.75 3.35 0.49
CA ASN A 232 -8.65 3.76 1.32
C ASN A 232 -8.92 3.30 2.75
N ALA A 233 -8.11 2.40 3.28
CA ALA A 233 -8.18 2.03 4.69
C ALA A 233 -6.99 2.62 5.46
N ARG A 234 -7.29 3.42 6.48
CA ARG A 234 -6.32 4.06 7.35
C ARG A 234 -6.69 3.82 8.80
N HIS A 235 -5.93 3.00 9.51
CA HIS A 235 -6.19 2.76 10.91
C HIS A 235 -5.88 4.02 11.73
N LYS A 236 -6.78 4.41 12.63
CA LYS A 236 -6.65 5.68 13.39
C LYS A 236 -5.42 5.71 14.29
N LEU A 237 -4.93 4.54 14.68
CA LEU A 237 -3.80 4.35 15.59
C LEU A 237 -2.54 3.87 14.88
N ASP A 238 -2.56 3.74 13.55
CA ASP A 238 -1.38 3.35 12.79
C ASP A 238 -0.54 4.61 12.49
N PRO A 239 0.63 4.77 13.15
CA PRO A 239 1.41 6.00 13.08
C PRO A 239 2.05 6.23 11.70
N PHE A 240 2.17 5.20 10.86
CA PHE A 240 2.78 5.30 9.54
C PHE A 240 1.91 6.13 8.60
N THR A 241 0.59 6.10 8.82
CA THR A 241 -0.40 6.71 7.94
C THR A 241 -0.78 8.14 8.31
N ILE A 242 -0.30 8.62 9.47
CA ILE A 242 -0.66 9.93 10.04
C ILE A 242 0.07 11.10 9.37
N PRO A 243 1.40 11.06 9.15
CA PRO A 243 2.12 12.16 8.51
C PRO A 243 1.56 12.43 7.11
N LYS A 244 1.07 13.64 6.87
CA LYS A 244 0.51 14.05 5.57
C LYS A 244 -0.46 12.99 5.01
N ALA A 245 -1.40 12.57 5.84
CA ALA A 245 -2.28 11.47 5.53
C ALA A 245 -3.09 11.65 4.23
N PHE A 246 -3.45 10.53 3.59
CA PHE A 246 -4.49 10.55 2.56
C PHE A 246 -5.85 10.83 3.23
N ASP A 247 -6.30 12.07 3.16
CA ASP A 247 -7.53 12.58 3.78
C ASP A 247 -8.13 13.72 2.93
N PRO A 248 -8.68 13.41 1.74
CA PRO A 248 -9.12 14.47 0.85
C PRO A 248 -10.50 15.02 1.22
N ASP A 249 -10.64 16.34 1.19
CA ASP A 249 -11.94 17.01 1.36
C ASP A 249 -12.80 16.99 0.07
N ILE A 250 -12.16 17.09 -1.11
CA ILE A 250 -12.84 17.34 -2.41
C ILE A 250 -12.40 16.34 -3.51
N TRP A 251 -11.83 15.19 -3.13
CA TRP A 251 -11.40 14.15 -4.10
C TRP A 251 -12.27 12.90 -3.95
N PRO A 252 -12.61 12.18 -5.03
CA PRO A 252 -12.18 12.40 -6.42
C PRO A 252 -13.12 13.32 -7.22
N ASP A 253 -14.41 13.26 -6.91
CA ASP A 253 -15.48 14.21 -7.23
C ASP A 253 -16.71 13.84 -6.37
N SER A 254 -17.63 14.78 -6.13
CA SER A 254 -18.78 14.58 -5.21
C SER A 254 -19.71 13.44 -5.64
N ALA A 255 -19.89 13.24 -6.95
CA ALA A 255 -20.73 12.19 -7.53
C ALA A 255 -20.18 10.76 -7.27
N THR A 256 -18.87 10.61 -7.11
CA THR A 256 -18.27 9.33 -6.75
C THR A 256 -18.61 8.91 -5.32
N PHE A 257 -18.75 9.86 -4.38
CA PHE A 257 -19.11 9.55 -2.99
C PHE A 257 -20.53 8.96 -2.89
N SER A 258 -21.50 9.49 -3.63
CA SER A 258 -22.89 9.02 -3.58
C SER A 258 -23.08 7.60 -4.13
N THR A 259 -22.09 7.05 -4.82
CA THR A 259 -22.17 5.71 -5.43
C THR A 259 -21.30 4.66 -4.72
N GLU A 260 -20.69 5.01 -3.59
CA GLU A 260 -19.72 4.15 -2.86
C GLU A 260 -18.52 3.70 -3.73
N ARG A 261 -18.29 4.37 -4.87
CA ARG A 261 -17.12 4.14 -5.73
C ARG A 261 -15.82 4.61 -5.07
N TYR A 262 -15.92 5.53 -4.13
CA TYR A 262 -14.84 5.88 -3.22
C TYR A 262 -15.29 5.61 -1.79
N GLN A 263 -14.46 4.91 -1.02
CA GLN A 263 -14.69 4.71 0.41
C GLN A 263 -13.43 5.03 1.19
N HIS A 264 -13.59 5.84 2.23
CA HIS A 264 -12.53 6.22 3.13
C HIS A 264 -12.78 5.61 4.52
N LEU A 265 -12.09 4.51 4.79
CA LEU A 265 -12.31 3.62 5.91
C LEU A 265 -11.31 3.94 7.01
N ARG A 266 -11.81 4.14 8.23
CA ARG A 266 -11.00 4.50 9.41
C ARG A 266 -11.21 3.52 10.56
N PRO A 267 -10.75 2.26 10.42
CA PRO A 267 -10.83 1.31 11.52
C PRO A 267 -10.06 1.84 12.75
N SER A 268 -10.48 1.40 13.93
CA SER A 268 -9.89 1.79 15.22
C SER A 268 -9.80 0.61 16.20
N HIS A 269 -9.94 -0.61 15.65
CA HIS A 269 -9.91 -1.84 16.43
C HIS A 269 -8.48 -2.22 16.79
N ILE A 270 -8.34 -2.97 17.88
CA ILE A 270 -7.09 -3.61 18.26
C ILE A 270 -7.50 -5.03 18.64
N SER A 271 -6.95 -6.00 17.92
CA SER A 271 -7.24 -7.44 18.05
C SER A 271 -5.97 -8.23 18.42
N PHE A 272 -4.94 -7.53 18.88
CA PHE A 272 -3.65 -8.09 19.26
C PHE A 272 -3.23 -7.62 20.66
N GLU A 273 -2.27 -8.33 21.21
CA GLU A 273 -1.76 -8.12 22.56
C GLU A 273 -0.77 -6.95 22.63
N PHE A 274 -0.56 -6.42 23.84
CA PHE A 274 0.25 -5.22 24.09
C PHE A 274 1.71 -5.30 23.59
N ASP A 275 2.26 -6.49 23.44
CA ASP A 275 3.65 -6.75 23.03
C ASP A 275 3.88 -6.70 21.51
N ASP A 276 2.82 -6.67 20.69
CA ASP A 276 2.91 -6.65 19.22
C ASP A 276 2.26 -5.40 18.61
N LEU A 277 2.77 -4.22 19.00
CA LEU A 277 2.23 -2.95 18.49
C LEU A 277 2.44 -2.77 16.98
N SER A 278 3.46 -3.41 16.41
CA SER A 278 3.74 -3.42 14.96
C SER A 278 2.54 -3.89 14.16
N ARG A 279 1.79 -4.86 14.69
CA ARG A 279 0.63 -5.45 14.03
C ARG A 279 -0.48 -4.45 13.71
N ILE A 280 -0.51 -3.28 14.35
CA ILE A 280 -1.42 -2.18 13.95
C ILE A 280 -1.26 -1.79 12.48
N HIS A 281 -0.07 -2.02 11.93
CA HIS A 281 0.30 -1.68 10.57
C HIS A 281 0.13 -2.86 9.61
N ASP A 282 -0.05 -4.09 10.07
CA ASP A 282 -0.04 -5.28 9.22
C ASP A 282 -1.31 -5.43 8.37
N LEU A 283 -1.17 -6.00 7.18
CA LEU A 283 -2.27 -6.13 6.23
C LEU A 283 -3.42 -7.00 6.76
N ASP A 284 -3.09 -8.12 7.42
CA ASP A 284 -4.05 -9.05 8.02
C ASP A 284 -4.87 -8.37 9.12
N HIS A 285 -4.24 -7.59 10.00
CA HIS A 285 -4.94 -6.80 11.03
C HIS A 285 -6.00 -5.87 10.43
N TYR A 286 -5.69 -5.20 9.32
CA TYR A 286 -6.68 -4.39 8.62
C TYR A 286 -7.82 -5.25 8.04
N MET A 287 -7.49 -6.40 7.45
CA MET A 287 -8.45 -7.30 6.79
C MET A 287 -9.39 -8.01 7.76
N GLU A 288 -9.01 -8.20 9.03
CA GLU A 288 -9.89 -8.74 10.07
C GLU A 288 -11.17 -7.91 10.23
N ASN A 289 -11.09 -6.59 10.02
CA ASN A 289 -12.22 -5.71 10.24
C ASN A 289 -13.24 -5.78 9.09
N PRO A 290 -14.53 -6.09 9.36
CA PRO A 290 -15.58 -6.08 8.33
C PRO A 290 -15.75 -4.72 7.66
N ARG A 291 -15.34 -3.64 8.32
CA ARG A 291 -15.31 -2.30 7.72
C ARG A 291 -14.26 -2.16 6.62
N VAL A 292 -13.36 -3.13 6.44
CA VAL A 292 -12.34 -3.17 5.39
C VAL A 292 -12.64 -4.27 4.38
N HIS A 293 -12.79 -5.52 4.81
CA HIS A 293 -12.97 -6.63 3.85
C HIS A 293 -14.34 -6.62 3.15
N VAL A 294 -15.43 -6.18 3.80
CA VAL A 294 -16.75 -6.15 3.15
C VAL A 294 -16.79 -5.13 2.01
N PRO A 295 -16.33 -3.87 2.19
CA PRO A 295 -16.15 -2.94 1.07
C PRO A 295 -15.33 -3.52 -0.09
N LEU A 296 -14.25 -4.24 0.20
CA LEU A 296 -13.39 -4.88 -0.80
C LEU A 296 -14.11 -5.99 -1.58
N ILE A 297 -14.80 -6.90 -0.88
CA ILE A 297 -15.60 -7.95 -1.54
C ILE A 297 -16.69 -7.31 -2.42
N ARG A 298 -17.40 -6.31 -1.89
CA ARG A 298 -18.48 -5.62 -2.63
C ARG A 298 -17.98 -4.82 -3.83
N SER A 299 -16.78 -4.26 -3.79
CA SER A 299 -16.22 -3.53 -4.94
C SER A 299 -15.75 -4.47 -6.05
N ILE A 300 -15.36 -5.71 -5.70
CA ILE A 300 -14.92 -6.71 -6.67
C ILE A 300 -16.11 -7.49 -7.26
N LEU A 301 -16.99 -8.03 -6.42
CA LEU A 301 -18.09 -8.92 -6.83
C LEU A 301 -19.46 -8.25 -6.90
N GLY A 302 -19.56 -7.00 -6.43
CA GLY A 302 -20.79 -6.21 -6.43
C GLY A 302 -21.49 -6.15 -5.06
N ARG A 303 -22.20 -5.05 -4.83
CA ARG A 303 -22.84 -4.71 -3.54
C ARG A 303 -23.88 -5.73 -3.05
N ARG A 304 -24.43 -6.55 -3.94
CA ARG A 304 -25.47 -7.54 -3.61
C ARG A 304 -24.92 -8.81 -2.97
N ILE A 305 -23.62 -9.06 -3.10
CA ILE A 305 -22.98 -10.28 -2.58
C ILE A 305 -22.96 -10.34 -1.05
N ILE A 306 -22.88 -9.18 -0.38
CA ILE A 306 -23.03 -9.09 1.08
C ILE A 306 -24.11 -8.06 1.33
N GLY A 307 -25.23 -8.46 1.93
CA GLY A 307 -26.38 -7.58 2.18
C GLY A 307 -26.08 -6.47 3.19
N ALA A 308 -26.86 -5.38 3.18
CA ALA A 308 -26.68 -4.28 4.15
C ALA A 308 -26.85 -4.76 5.60
N GLU A 309 -27.82 -5.63 5.83
CA GLU A 309 -28.10 -6.22 7.14
C GLU A 309 -27.01 -7.18 7.59
N GLU A 310 -26.57 -8.07 6.71
CA GLU A 310 -25.46 -8.99 6.97
C GLU A 310 -24.16 -8.23 7.33
N TYR A 311 -23.85 -7.17 6.58
CA TYR A 311 -22.73 -6.27 6.91
C TYR A 311 -22.90 -5.58 8.26
N ARG A 312 -24.13 -5.17 8.62
CA ARG A 312 -24.43 -4.57 9.92
C ARG A 312 -24.17 -5.57 11.05
N LEU A 313 -24.61 -6.83 10.89
CA LEU A 313 -24.40 -7.91 11.84
C LEU A 313 -22.92 -8.28 11.98
N ALA A 314 -22.19 -8.37 10.88
CA ALA A 314 -20.74 -8.64 10.89
C ALA A 314 -19.98 -7.58 11.69
N LYS A 315 -20.29 -6.28 11.49
CA LYS A 315 -19.71 -5.19 12.29
C LYS A 315 -20.05 -5.31 13.77
N ALA A 316 -21.30 -5.60 14.11
CA ALA A 316 -21.73 -5.72 15.50
C ALA A 316 -21.05 -6.90 16.22
N ARG A 317 -20.92 -8.04 15.54
CA ARG A 317 -20.18 -9.21 16.04
C ARG A 317 -18.73 -8.86 16.30
N PHE A 318 -18.06 -8.29 15.30
CA PHE A 318 -16.67 -7.87 15.41
C PHE A 318 -16.44 -6.88 16.57
N ASP A 319 -17.30 -5.86 16.72
CA ASP A 319 -17.18 -4.89 17.80
C ASP A 319 -17.40 -5.51 19.20
N SER A 320 -18.14 -6.61 19.30
CA SER A 320 -18.41 -7.31 20.56
C SER A 320 -17.24 -8.19 21.02
N GLU A 321 -16.41 -8.66 20.09
CA GLU A 321 -15.26 -9.54 20.35
C GLU A 321 -14.02 -8.76 20.84
N LEU A 322 -13.98 -7.44 20.63
CA LEU A 322 -12.79 -6.59 20.83
C LEU A 322 -12.63 -6.00 22.25
N ARG A 323 -13.02 -6.71 23.31
CA ARG A 323 -12.96 -6.17 24.68
C ARG A 323 -12.04 -6.99 25.59
N SER A 324 -10.88 -6.44 25.91
CA SER A 324 -9.99 -6.92 26.97
C SER A 324 -9.18 -5.76 27.59
N ASP A 325 -8.68 -5.94 28.81
CA ASP A 325 -7.81 -4.94 29.46
C ASP A 325 -6.47 -4.75 28.71
N SER A 326 -6.00 -5.79 28.00
CA SER A 326 -4.78 -5.75 27.19
C SER A 326 -4.94 -4.81 25.98
N VAL A 327 -6.10 -4.84 25.33
CA VAL A 327 -6.46 -3.97 24.20
C VAL A 327 -6.39 -2.48 24.58
N GLU A 328 -6.87 -2.11 25.77
CA GLU A 328 -6.85 -0.70 26.20
C GLU A 328 -5.45 -0.20 26.55
N ARG A 329 -4.55 -1.08 27.04
CA ARG A 329 -3.13 -0.74 27.21
C ARG A 329 -2.45 -0.54 25.86
N ALA A 330 -2.69 -1.43 24.91
CA ALA A 330 -2.14 -1.33 23.55
C ALA A 330 -2.61 -0.02 22.88
N ARG A 331 -3.90 0.32 23.02
CA ARG A 331 -4.48 1.59 22.56
C ARG A 331 -3.74 2.79 23.13
N SER A 332 -3.63 2.85 24.45
CA SER A 332 -3.00 3.99 25.14
C SER A 332 -1.54 4.18 24.71
N LEU A 333 -0.81 3.08 24.53
CA LEU A 333 0.57 3.14 24.08
C LEU A 333 0.70 3.59 22.63
N LEU A 334 -0.15 3.09 21.72
CA LEU A 334 -0.19 3.55 20.33
C LEU A 334 -0.51 5.05 20.24
N GLU A 335 -1.52 5.53 20.99
CA GLU A 335 -1.89 6.94 21.05
C GLU A 335 -0.72 7.82 21.48
N SER A 336 0.07 7.38 22.47
CA SER A 336 1.27 8.10 22.93
C SER A 336 2.40 8.17 21.89
N LYS A 337 2.39 7.26 20.90
CA LYS A 337 3.42 7.16 19.85
C LYS A 337 3.05 7.92 18.56
N LEU A 338 1.80 8.36 18.41
CA LEU A 338 1.31 9.00 17.19
C LEU A 338 2.12 10.26 16.84
N PRO A 339 2.51 10.44 15.56
CA PRO A 339 3.18 11.65 15.12
C PRO A 339 2.18 12.79 14.86
N SER A 340 2.70 13.99 14.58
CA SER A 340 1.85 15.10 14.09
C SER A 340 1.23 14.75 12.72
N PRO A 341 -0.08 15.01 12.52
CA PRO A 341 -0.74 14.89 11.21
C PRO A 341 -0.15 15.82 10.14
N SER A 342 0.35 16.99 10.53
CA SER A 342 1.07 17.92 9.64
C SER A 342 2.51 17.47 9.33
N GLY A 343 2.88 16.27 9.77
CA GLY A 343 4.21 15.69 9.60
C GLY A 343 4.55 15.42 8.14
N ASN A 344 5.83 15.17 7.91
CA ASN A 344 6.39 14.83 6.60
C ASN A 344 7.01 13.42 6.63
N TRP A 345 7.78 13.07 5.61
CA TRP A 345 8.43 11.76 5.52
C TRP A 345 9.38 11.46 6.70
N ARG A 346 9.99 12.47 7.35
CA ARG A 346 10.79 12.25 8.56
C ARG A 346 9.92 11.80 9.74
N ASN A 347 8.68 12.30 9.82
CA ASN A 347 7.73 11.82 10.83
C ASN A 347 7.30 10.37 10.56
N LEU A 348 7.24 9.96 9.30
CA LEU A 348 7.05 8.55 8.93
C LEU A 348 8.25 7.71 9.42
N LEU A 349 9.49 8.13 9.15
CA LEU A 349 10.68 7.41 9.64
C LEU A 349 10.75 7.33 11.17
N ALA A 350 10.42 8.42 11.85
CA ALA A 350 10.34 8.44 13.31
C ALA A 350 9.24 7.51 13.85
N SER A 351 8.16 7.31 13.09
CA SER A 351 7.08 6.37 13.44
C SER A 351 7.53 4.92 13.30
N ILE A 352 8.25 4.60 12.23
CA ILE A 352 8.87 3.27 12.02
C ILE A 352 9.72 2.91 13.24
N LYS A 353 10.65 3.78 13.64
CA LYS A 353 11.54 3.58 14.80
C LYS A 353 10.83 3.46 16.15
N ARG A 354 9.62 4.01 16.29
CA ARG A 354 8.88 3.98 17.58
C ARG A 354 8.07 2.70 17.73
N LEU A 355 7.73 2.06 16.61
CA LEU A 355 6.80 0.95 16.54
C LEU A 355 7.49 -0.39 16.33
N LEU A 356 8.58 -0.37 15.55
CA LEU A 356 9.57 -1.44 15.45
C LEU A 356 10.67 -1.17 16.48
#